data_AF-A0A653RJJ0-F1
#
_entry.id   AF-A0A653RJJ0-F1
#
_cell.length_a   1.000
_cell.length_b   1.000
_cell.length_c   1.000
_cell.angle_alpha   90.00
_cell.angle_beta   90.00
_cell.angle_gamma   90.00
#
_symmetry.space_group_name_H-M   'P 1'
#
loop_
_entity.id
_entity.type
_entity.pdbx_description
1 polymer ?
#
loop_
_entity_poly.entity_id
_entity_poly.type
_entity_poly.pdbx_seq_one_letter_code
_entity_poly.pdbx_strand_id
1 'polypeptide(L)'
;MFTEVATTDVLREVRAYDFETEPVHEFGASRIDAITALDRVIRAAQAEQLAQIAALHAERVQLQGIHRGDPTLSVIGEVGMARNIGPTAAGTQVGVALRLEQLPRVQDLFAAGQISEPVVRAVVNESVSLGADDLVVLDGEIAPLLPGLTARQAGRLTARAMEPSQRGA
;
A
#
# COMPACT_ATOMS: atom_id res chain seq x y z
N MET A 1 6.12 11.84 19.66
CA MET A 1 7.59 11.82 19.79
C MET A 1 8.34 11.50 18.49
N PHE A 2 7.92 10.51 17.69
CA PHE A 2 8.63 10.11 16.45
C PHE A 2 7.92 10.53 15.15
N THR A 3 6.83 11.30 15.25
CA THR A 3 5.93 11.61 14.12
C THR A 3 6.59 12.50 13.05
N GLU A 4 7.57 13.31 13.42
CA GLU A 4 8.30 14.19 12.50
C GLU A 4 9.59 13.55 11.96
N VAL A 5 9.96 12.37 12.46
CA VAL A 5 11.17 11.66 12.01
C VAL A 5 10.92 11.09 10.61
N ALA A 6 11.88 11.29 9.70
CA ALA A 6 11.86 10.68 8.38
C ALA A 6 11.83 9.15 8.49
N THR A 7 11.08 8.46 7.63
CA THR A 7 10.90 7.00 7.68
C THR A 7 12.24 6.23 7.64
N THR A 8 13.25 6.78 6.98
CA THR A 8 14.62 6.24 6.92
C THR A 8 15.35 6.24 8.27
N ASP A 9 14.99 7.16 9.18
CA ASP A 9 15.69 7.36 10.44
C ASP A 9 14.95 6.77 11.65
N VAL A 10 13.63 6.50 11.54
CA VAL A 10 12.78 6.03 12.65
C VAL A 10 13.38 4.82 13.38
N LEU A 11 13.91 3.82 12.67
CA LEU A 11 14.50 2.63 13.31
C LEU A 11 15.71 2.98 14.18
N ARG A 12 16.52 3.95 13.76
CA ARG A 12 17.67 4.42 14.54
C ARG A 12 17.19 5.18 15.76
N GLU A 13 16.27 6.13 15.58
CA GLU A 13 15.77 6.99 16.66
C GLU A 13 15.03 6.20 17.73
N VAL A 14 14.17 5.24 17.34
CA VAL A 14 13.44 4.38 18.29
C VAL A 14 14.41 3.51 19.11
N ARG A 15 15.50 3.02 18.51
CA ARG A 15 16.51 2.21 19.21
C ARG A 15 17.39 3.03 20.14
N ALA A 16 17.64 4.29 19.79
CA ALA A 16 18.45 5.20 20.60
C ALA A 16 17.67 5.75 21.80
N TYR A 17 16.35 5.69 21.77
CA TYR A 17 15.50 6.23 22.82
C TYR A 17 15.45 5.31 24.07
N ASP A 18 15.74 5.88 25.23
CA ASP A 18 15.71 5.20 26.52
C ASP A 18 14.33 5.29 27.19
N PHE A 19 13.46 4.32 26.86
CA PHE A 19 12.10 4.22 27.40
C PHE A 19 12.04 3.98 28.92
N GLU A 20 13.12 3.56 29.58
CA GLU A 20 13.11 3.28 31.01
C GLU A 20 13.28 4.55 31.86
N THR A 21 13.67 5.67 31.23
CA THR A 21 13.83 6.97 31.89
C THR A 21 12.55 7.80 31.92
N GLU A 22 11.47 7.31 31.31
CA GLU A 22 10.20 8.03 31.25
C GLU A 22 9.52 8.15 32.61
N PRO A 23 8.92 9.32 32.91
CA PRO A 23 8.10 9.47 34.09
C PRO A 23 6.96 8.45 34.11
N VAL A 24 6.72 7.82 35.26
CA VAL A 24 5.67 6.79 35.43
C VAL A 24 4.28 7.25 34.98
N HIS A 25 4.01 8.56 35.05
CA HIS A 25 2.73 9.15 34.65
C HIS A 25 2.54 9.28 33.13
N GLU A 26 3.55 9.01 32.31
CA GLU A 26 3.40 8.92 30.86
C GLU A 26 2.85 7.55 30.41
N PHE A 27 2.75 6.57 31.33
CA PHE A 27 2.07 5.26 31.12
C PHE A 27 2.42 4.55 29.80
N GLY A 28 3.63 4.71 29.28
CA GLY A 28 4.08 4.10 28.03
C GLY A 28 3.58 4.77 26.74
N ALA A 29 3.11 6.02 26.80
CA ALA A 29 2.68 6.79 25.63
C ALA A 29 3.75 6.82 24.53
N SER A 30 5.02 7.02 24.89
CA SER A 30 6.13 7.01 23.94
C SER A 30 6.37 5.66 23.27
N ARG A 31 6.04 4.54 23.93
CA ARG A 31 6.08 3.21 23.30
C ARG A 31 4.98 3.07 22.26
N ILE A 32 3.79 3.62 22.52
CA ILE A 32 2.70 3.68 21.53
C ILE A 32 3.12 4.56 20.33
N ASP A 33 3.77 5.69 20.59
CA ASP A 33 4.34 6.55 19.54
C ASP A 33 5.40 5.80 18.71
N ALA A 34 6.29 5.04 19.36
CA ALA A 34 7.30 4.23 18.69
C ALA A 34 6.68 3.16 17.79
N ILE A 35 5.68 2.42 18.29
CA ILE A 35 4.91 1.44 17.52
C ILE A 35 4.29 2.10 16.29
N THR A 36 3.63 3.25 16.48
CA THR A 36 3.00 4.00 15.38
C THR A 36 4.02 4.46 14.33
N ALA A 37 5.19 4.91 14.75
CA ALA A 37 6.24 5.34 13.83
C ALA A 37 6.87 4.16 13.07
N LEU A 38 7.12 3.03 13.74
CA LEU A 38 7.60 1.80 13.09
C LEU A 38 6.60 1.29 12.05
N ASP A 39 5.30 1.41 12.34
CA ASP A 39 4.23 1.06 11.40
C ASP A 39 4.30 1.89 10.10
N ARG A 40 4.65 3.18 10.20
CA ARG A 40 4.88 4.02 9.01
C ARG A 40 6.05 3.53 8.15
N VAL A 41 7.13 3.07 8.79
CA VAL A 41 8.28 2.47 8.08
C VAL A 41 7.87 1.18 7.37
N ILE A 42 7.12 0.31 8.05
CA ILE A 42 6.62 -0.94 7.47
C ILE A 42 5.76 -0.66 6.24
N ARG A 43 4.84 0.30 6.34
CA ARG A 43 3.94 0.69 5.24
C ARG A 43 4.72 1.25 4.05
N ALA A 44 5.68 2.17 4.29
CA ALA A 44 6.53 2.72 3.24
C ALA A 44 7.36 1.62 2.53
N ALA A 45 7.95 0.69 3.29
CA ALA A 45 8.69 -0.42 2.72
C ALA A 45 7.80 -1.38 1.91
N GLN A 46 6.56 -1.62 2.35
CA GLN A 46 5.59 -2.41 1.60
C GLN A 46 5.15 -1.71 0.31
N ALA A 47 4.96 -0.39 0.33
CA ALA A 47 4.66 0.40 -0.86
C ALA A 47 5.78 0.28 -1.90
N GLU A 48 7.04 0.42 -1.45
CA GLU A 48 8.21 0.24 -2.30
C GLU A 48 8.27 -1.18 -2.88
N GLN A 49 8.00 -2.21 -2.07
CA GLN A 49 7.93 -3.59 -2.57
C GLN A 49 6.90 -3.75 -3.69
N LEU A 50 5.71 -3.16 -3.56
CA LEU A 50 4.68 -3.24 -4.62
C LEU A 50 5.11 -2.46 -5.87
N ALA A 51 5.75 -1.30 -5.72
CA ALA A 51 6.29 -0.54 -6.85
C ALA A 51 7.36 -1.34 -7.62
N GLN A 52 8.27 -2.01 -6.91
CA GLN A 52 9.28 -2.87 -7.53
C GLN A 52 8.67 -4.10 -8.23
N ILE A 53 7.58 -4.66 -7.70
CA ILE A 53 6.85 -5.75 -8.36
C ILE A 53 6.21 -5.27 -9.68
N ALA A 54 5.57 -4.10 -9.68
CA ALA A 54 4.98 -3.52 -10.89
C ALA A 54 6.07 -3.21 -11.93
N ALA A 55 7.18 -2.59 -11.52
CA ALA A 55 8.32 -2.31 -12.39
C ALA A 55 8.91 -3.58 -13.02
N LEU A 56 9.12 -4.64 -12.22
CA LEU A 56 9.59 -5.94 -12.72
C LEU A 56 8.63 -6.51 -13.78
N HIS A 57 7.32 -6.41 -13.55
CA HIS A 57 6.33 -6.86 -14.53
C HIS A 57 6.42 -6.06 -15.83
N ALA A 58 6.48 -4.73 -15.75
CA ALA A 58 6.63 -3.85 -16.90
C ALA A 58 7.90 -4.15 -17.72
N GLU A 59 9.05 -4.36 -17.04
CA GLU A 59 10.30 -4.78 -17.69
C GLU A 59 10.14 -6.12 -18.43
N ARG A 60 9.45 -7.09 -17.83
CA ARG A 60 9.21 -8.40 -18.44
C ARG A 60 8.27 -8.30 -19.65
N VAL A 61 7.24 -7.45 -19.59
CA VAL A 61 6.35 -7.18 -20.73
C VAL A 61 7.15 -6.60 -21.90
N GLN A 62 8.05 -5.65 -21.64
CA GLN A 62 8.89 -5.04 -22.69
C GLN A 62 9.87 -6.06 -23.31
N LEU A 63 10.50 -6.91 -22.51
CA LEU A 63 11.49 -7.89 -22.97
C LEU A 63 10.89 -9.09 -23.73
N GLN A 64 9.64 -9.47 -23.42
CA GLN A 64 9.00 -10.61 -24.06
C GLN A 64 8.46 -10.28 -25.46
N GLY A 65 8.23 -9.00 -25.78
CA GLY A 65 7.72 -8.56 -27.07
C GLY A 65 6.36 -9.20 -27.41
N ILE A 66 5.89 -9.02 -28.65
CA ILE A 66 4.54 -9.45 -29.07
C ILE A 66 4.39 -10.99 -29.14
N HIS A 67 5.48 -11.76 -29.09
CA HIS A 67 5.49 -13.19 -29.44
C HIS A 67 5.70 -14.18 -28.28
N ARG A 68 5.96 -13.74 -27.04
CA ARG A 68 6.29 -14.66 -25.92
C ARG A 68 5.22 -14.82 -24.83
N GLY A 69 4.05 -14.21 -24.98
CA GLY A 69 2.93 -14.38 -24.04
C GLY A 69 2.99 -13.42 -22.84
N ASP A 70 2.08 -13.63 -21.88
CA ASP A 70 1.95 -12.82 -20.67
C ASP A 70 3.00 -13.23 -19.60
N PRO A 71 3.88 -12.31 -19.13
CA PRO A 71 4.91 -12.62 -18.15
C PRO A 71 4.40 -12.87 -16.74
N THR A 72 3.10 -12.63 -16.47
CA THR A 72 2.53 -12.60 -15.12
C THR A 72 2.86 -13.85 -14.30
N LEU A 73 2.75 -15.05 -14.87
CA LEU A 73 3.06 -16.29 -14.13
C LEU A 73 4.55 -16.42 -13.75
N SER A 74 5.46 -15.93 -14.60
CA SER A 74 6.90 -15.89 -14.28
C SER A 74 7.16 -14.93 -13.13
N VAL A 75 6.59 -13.73 -13.21
CA VAL A 75 6.74 -12.70 -12.16
C VAL A 75 6.19 -13.21 -10.83
N ILE A 76 5.04 -13.89 -10.82
CA ILE A 76 4.49 -14.52 -9.61
C ILE A 76 5.47 -15.54 -9.01
N GLY A 77 6.12 -16.36 -9.85
CA GLY A 77 7.15 -17.30 -9.41
C GLY A 77 8.38 -16.62 -8.82
N GLU A 78 8.90 -15.59 -9.51
CA GLU A 78 10.06 -14.79 -9.08
C GLU A 78 9.79 -14.09 -7.73
N VAL A 79 8.62 -13.45 -7.59
CA VAL A 79 8.19 -12.79 -6.34
C VAL A 79 7.99 -13.81 -5.22
N GLY A 80 7.37 -14.96 -5.51
CA GLY A 80 7.17 -16.04 -4.54
C GLY A 80 8.48 -16.55 -3.95
N MET A 81 9.49 -16.77 -4.81
CA MET A 81 10.84 -17.18 -4.39
C MET A 81 11.54 -16.09 -3.58
N ALA A 82 11.55 -14.84 -4.07
CA ALA A 82 12.23 -13.74 -3.40
C ALA A 82 11.67 -13.45 -1.99
N ARG A 83 10.35 -13.64 -1.82
CA ARG A 83 9.66 -13.38 -0.54
C ARG A 83 9.49 -14.62 0.34
N ASN A 84 9.88 -15.80 -0.13
CA ASN A 84 9.64 -17.08 0.52
C ASN A 84 8.16 -17.30 0.87
N ILE A 85 7.26 -17.08 -0.10
CA ILE A 85 5.81 -17.24 0.05
C ILE A 85 5.23 -18.16 -1.04
N GLY A 86 4.06 -18.74 -0.76
CA GLY A 86 3.37 -19.62 -1.71
C GLY A 86 2.82 -18.88 -2.95
N PRO A 87 2.58 -19.59 -4.07
CA PRO A 87 2.14 -18.99 -5.33
C PRO A 87 0.88 -18.15 -5.24
N THR A 88 -0.11 -18.57 -4.43
CA THR A 88 -1.35 -17.81 -4.21
C THR A 88 -1.07 -16.45 -3.59
N ALA A 89 -0.23 -16.40 -2.56
CA ALA A 89 0.12 -15.16 -1.88
C ALA A 89 0.92 -14.22 -2.79
N ALA A 90 1.87 -14.77 -3.57
CA ALA A 90 2.60 -14.02 -4.57
C ALA A 90 1.67 -13.48 -5.67
N GLY A 91 0.73 -14.30 -6.16
CA GLY A 91 -0.28 -13.90 -7.12
C GLY A 91 -1.14 -12.73 -6.64
N THR A 92 -1.60 -12.79 -5.39
CA THR A 92 -2.32 -11.66 -4.77
C THR A 92 -1.47 -10.40 -4.75
N GLN A 93 -0.18 -10.49 -4.39
CA GLN A 93 0.69 -9.30 -4.35
C GLN A 93 0.98 -8.70 -5.72
N VAL A 94 1.21 -9.55 -6.73
CA VAL A 94 1.37 -9.08 -8.11
C VAL A 94 0.08 -8.40 -8.59
N GLY A 95 -1.09 -9.00 -8.35
CA GLY A 95 -2.37 -8.37 -8.68
C GLY A 95 -2.57 -7.02 -7.99
N VAL A 96 -2.23 -6.92 -6.70
CA VAL A 96 -2.30 -5.66 -5.95
C VAL A 96 -1.32 -4.62 -6.50
N ALA A 97 -0.08 -5.00 -6.79
CA ALA A 97 0.93 -4.10 -7.35
C ALA A 97 0.47 -3.49 -8.68
N LEU A 98 0.02 -4.33 -9.62
CA LEU A 98 -0.43 -3.90 -10.94
C LEU A 98 -1.69 -3.03 -10.90
N ARG A 99 -2.57 -3.26 -9.93
CA ARG A 99 -3.76 -2.41 -9.76
C ARG A 99 -3.41 -1.09 -9.06
N LEU A 100 -2.53 -1.12 -8.06
CA LEU A 100 -2.11 0.07 -7.32
C LEU A 100 -1.36 1.06 -8.22
N GLU A 101 -0.61 0.58 -9.22
CA GLU A 101 0.06 1.43 -10.22
C GLU A 101 -0.93 2.36 -10.96
N GLN A 102 -2.21 1.97 -11.05
CA GLN A 102 -3.29 2.76 -11.66
C GLN A 102 -3.98 3.72 -10.66
N LEU A 103 -3.54 3.74 -9.41
CA LEU A 103 -4.08 4.55 -8.30
C LEU A 103 -2.95 5.37 -7.65
N PRO A 104 -2.33 6.32 -8.36
CA PRO A 104 -1.12 7.00 -7.91
C PRO A 104 -1.31 7.75 -6.59
N ARG A 105 -2.49 8.34 -6.32
CA ARG A 105 -2.72 9.04 -5.04
C ARG A 105 -2.82 8.07 -3.88
N VAL A 106 -3.48 6.92 -4.07
CA VAL A 106 -3.48 5.84 -3.06
C VAL A 106 -2.05 5.32 -2.83
N GLN A 107 -1.26 5.18 -3.90
CA GLN A 107 0.14 4.77 -3.81
C GLN A 107 0.97 5.77 -3.00
N ASP A 108 0.82 7.07 -3.25
CA ASP A 108 1.51 8.14 -2.51
C ASP A 108 1.18 8.11 -1.02
N LEU A 109 -0.10 7.93 -0.66
CA LEU A 109 -0.52 7.79 0.73
C LEU A 109 0.10 6.56 1.41
N PHE A 110 0.24 5.46 0.67
CA PHE A 110 0.84 4.24 1.19
C PHE A 110 2.36 4.40 1.39
N ALA A 111 3.04 4.99 0.41
CA ALA A 111 4.47 5.31 0.49
C ALA A 111 4.78 6.29 1.63
N ALA A 112 3.90 7.25 1.89
CA ALA A 112 3.98 8.17 3.03
C ALA A 112 3.66 7.50 4.39
N GLY A 113 3.22 6.24 4.40
CA GLY A 113 2.85 5.49 5.61
C GLY A 113 1.50 5.89 6.21
N GLN A 114 0.68 6.66 5.50
CA GLN A 114 -0.60 7.19 5.98
C GLN A 114 -1.72 6.15 5.97
N ILE A 115 -1.64 5.17 5.07
CA ILE A 115 -2.57 4.04 4.98
C ILE A 115 -1.82 2.71 5.08
N SER A 116 -2.51 1.65 5.48
CA SER A 116 -1.92 0.32 5.65
C SER A 116 -2.14 -0.59 4.44
N GLU A 117 -1.33 -1.63 4.27
CA GLU A 117 -1.52 -2.61 3.20
C GLU A 117 -2.93 -3.23 3.17
N PRO A 118 -3.58 -3.56 4.31
CA PRO A 118 -4.97 -4.00 4.29
C PRO A 118 -5.95 -2.96 3.74
N VAL A 119 -5.70 -1.66 3.94
CA VAL A 119 -6.50 -0.57 3.35
C VAL A 119 -6.30 -0.54 1.84
N VAL A 120 -5.05 -0.56 1.38
CA VAL A 120 -4.71 -0.61 -0.06
C VAL A 120 -5.39 -1.80 -0.73
N ARG A 121 -5.27 -2.99 -0.15
CA ARG A 121 -5.89 -4.21 -0.69
C ARG A 121 -7.42 -4.11 -0.73
N ALA A 122 -8.04 -3.48 0.27
CA ALA A 122 -9.48 -3.26 0.26
C ALA A 122 -9.91 -2.35 -0.89
N VAL A 123 -9.19 -1.25 -1.14
CA VAL A 123 -9.44 -0.36 -2.28
C VAL A 123 -9.25 -1.10 -3.61
N VAL A 124 -8.12 -1.80 -3.77
CA VAL A 124 -7.80 -2.56 -4.98
C VAL A 124 -8.87 -3.61 -5.29
N ASN A 125 -9.24 -4.43 -4.30
CA ASN A 125 -10.22 -5.51 -4.48
C ASN A 125 -11.61 -4.97 -4.85
N GLU A 126 -12.01 -3.88 -4.21
CA GLU A 126 -13.30 -3.25 -4.49
C GLU A 126 -13.30 -2.63 -5.89
N SER A 127 -12.20 -1.98 -6.28
CA SER A 127 -12.09 -1.31 -7.58
C SER A 127 -11.93 -2.24 -8.78
N VAL A 128 -11.77 -3.56 -8.60
CA VAL A 128 -11.27 -4.49 -9.65
C VAL A 128 -12.05 -4.47 -10.97
N SER A 129 -13.33 -4.13 -10.95
CA SER A 129 -14.21 -4.08 -12.13
C SER A 129 -14.07 -2.81 -12.96
N LEU A 130 -13.42 -1.76 -12.46
CA LEU A 130 -13.31 -0.47 -13.14
C LEU A 130 -12.25 -0.47 -14.25
N GLY A 131 -12.54 0.28 -15.32
CA GLY A 131 -11.56 0.62 -16.34
C GLY A 131 -10.58 1.71 -15.88
N ALA A 132 -9.53 1.96 -16.67
CA ALA A 132 -8.47 2.92 -16.32
C ALA A 132 -8.99 4.35 -16.09
N ASP A 133 -9.91 4.85 -16.92
CA ASP A 133 -10.45 6.21 -16.78
C ASP A 133 -11.27 6.37 -15.49
N ASP A 134 -12.12 5.39 -15.16
CA ASP A 134 -12.91 5.41 -13.92
C ASP A 134 -12.02 5.26 -12.68
N LEU A 135 -10.89 4.57 -12.77
CA LEU A 135 -9.92 4.49 -11.68
C LEU A 135 -9.27 5.82 -11.37
N VAL A 136 -8.93 6.62 -12.39
CA VAL A 136 -8.34 7.95 -12.17
C VAL A 136 -9.32 8.85 -11.41
N VAL A 137 -10.61 8.78 -11.77
CA VAL A 137 -11.67 9.51 -11.05
C VAL A 137 -11.80 8.99 -9.61
N LEU A 138 -11.89 7.67 -9.44
CA LEU A 138 -12.00 7.03 -8.13
C LEU A 138 -10.82 7.39 -7.22
N ASP A 139 -9.59 7.27 -7.72
CA ASP A 139 -8.34 7.61 -7.01
C ASP A 139 -8.37 9.06 -6.50
N GLY A 140 -8.83 9.97 -7.37
CA GLY A 140 -9.00 11.37 -7.02
C GLY A 140 -10.01 11.62 -5.90
N GLU A 141 -11.14 10.91 -5.92
CA GLU A 141 -12.24 11.07 -4.98
C GLU A 141 -11.96 10.44 -3.61
N ILE A 142 -11.42 9.21 -3.58
CA ILE A 142 -11.28 8.46 -2.33
C ILE A 142 -10.00 8.80 -1.58
N ALA A 143 -8.89 9.11 -2.27
CA ALA A 143 -7.59 9.27 -1.63
C ALA A 143 -7.59 10.26 -0.45
N PRO A 144 -8.18 11.48 -0.55
CA PRO A 144 -8.22 12.42 0.57
C PRO A 144 -8.95 11.89 1.83
N LEU A 145 -9.79 10.87 1.67
CA LEU A 145 -10.64 10.32 2.72
C LEU A 145 -10.09 9.03 3.34
N LEU A 146 -9.03 8.44 2.77
CA LEU A 146 -8.45 7.18 3.25
C LEU A 146 -7.63 7.27 4.55
N PRO A 147 -6.89 8.36 4.84
CA PRO A 147 -6.10 8.44 6.06
C PRO A 147 -6.94 8.19 7.32
N GLY A 148 -6.44 7.33 8.21
CA GLY A 148 -7.12 6.97 9.46
C GLY A 148 -8.24 5.93 9.33
N LEU A 149 -8.59 5.49 8.11
CA LEU A 149 -9.59 4.43 7.94
C LEU A 149 -9.02 3.03 8.19
N THR A 150 -9.88 2.14 8.69
CA THR A 150 -9.65 0.70 8.67
C THR A 150 -9.92 0.12 7.28
N ALA A 151 -9.39 -1.06 6.98
CA ALA A 151 -9.62 -1.76 5.70
C ALA A 151 -11.13 -1.90 5.38
N ARG A 152 -11.96 -2.22 6.37
CA ARG A 152 -13.41 -2.33 6.21
C ARG A 152 -14.06 -1.01 5.83
N GLN A 153 -13.63 0.10 6.44
CA GLN A 153 -14.15 1.43 6.13
C GLN A 153 -13.70 1.89 4.75
N ALA A 154 -12.44 1.65 4.38
CA ALA A 154 -11.91 1.96 3.06
C ALA A 154 -12.63 1.17 1.94
N GLY A 155 -12.88 -0.13 2.14
CA GLY A 155 -13.68 -0.92 1.21
C GLY A 155 -15.09 -0.37 1.04
N ARG A 156 -15.77 -0.03 2.14
CA ARG A 156 -17.11 0.60 2.09
C ARG A 156 -17.12 1.96 1.41
N LEU A 157 -16.09 2.77 1.63
CA LEU A 157 -15.93 4.07 0.98
C LEU A 157 -15.78 3.88 -0.53
N THR A 158 -14.90 2.96 -0.94
CA THR A 158 -14.64 2.65 -2.36
C THR A 158 -15.91 2.12 -3.03
N ALA A 159 -16.61 1.17 -2.41
CA ALA A 159 -17.88 0.62 -2.88
C ALA A 159 -18.91 1.73 -3.19
N ARG A 160 -19.05 2.68 -2.27
CA ARG A 160 -19.99 3.81 -2.41
C ARG A 160 -19.59 4.78 -3.52
N ALA A 161 -18.30 5.03 -3.70
CA ALA A 161 -17.81 5.89 -4.78
C ALA A 161 -18.03 5.25 -6.17
N MET A 162 -18.08 3.91 -6.24
CA MET A 162 -18.39 3.19 -7.48
C MET A 162 -19.89 3.07 -7.78
N GLU A 163 -20.76 3.16 -6.77
CA GLU A 163 -22.21 3.13 -6.99
C GLU A 163 -22.62 4.29 -7.92
N PRO A 164 -23.42 4.04 -8.97
CA PRO A 164 -23.88 5.08 -9.88
C PRO A 164 -24.86 6.03 -9.16
N SER A 165 -24.33 7.00 -8.43
CA SER A 165 -25.11 8.05 -7.77
C SER A 165 -24.81 9.40 -8.42
N GLN A 166 -25.75 9.87 -9.24
CA GLN A 166 -25.98 11.28 -9.60
C GLN A 166 -24.81 12.03 -10.29
N ARG A 167 -24.18 11.44 -11.31
CA ARG A 167 -23.43 12.22 -12.30
C ARG A 167 -24.41 12.99 -13.20
N GLY A 168 -24.84 14.16 -12.72
CA GLY A 168 -25.36 15.32 -13.47
C GLY A 168 -26.38 15.09 -14.60
N ALA A 169 -27.60 15.58 -14.39
CA ALA A 169 -28.48 16.08 -15.45
C ALA A 169 -27.85 17.29 -16.17
#